data_AF-A0A9E5CJH8-F1
#
_entry.id   AF-A0A9E5CJH8-F1
#
_cell.length_a   1.000
_cell.length_b   1.000
_cell.length_c   1.000
_cell.angle_alpha   90.00
_cell.angle_beta   90.00
_cell.angle_gamma   90.00
#
_symmetry.space_group_name_H-M   'P 1'
#
loop_
_entity.id
_entity.type
_entity.pdbx_description
1 polymer ?
#
loop_
_entity_poly.entity_id
_entity_poly.type
_entity_poly.pdbx_seq_one_letter_code
_entity_poly.pdbx_strand_id
1 'polypeptide(L)'
;MNAELQKGARPIIRIRRGPRVRRAGLRVVLTAAVFMASAVALAVSVAADASHEGGRYSPETGHTLDTVFEAFYDGLGGAAVVGHPITESFVDPYSEFLIQYFENARLEYAPNTVGEFEVRLTELGVLLGGWDLPLEVDRFPIGNNPGCRYYPESGHQVCHAFLDYFDAQGGPTVFGFPVTEFRFENGRMVQYFQDFRLDWYPEYKEGARIRVAALGREHFRRMGYEPSLLEPIVPEDLEDYPVLDIRLSSSVLKPLIGSDETQQVYLVVSDQNRQPVTGAVALLTIYLSDGIHFRMMPITDAAGVTQIDISLEGTVPGSRVALEYTVVYGNLSAITRDSFYVWY
;
A
#
# COMPACT_ATOMS: atom_id res chain seq x y z
N MET A 1 -62.55 69.24 -38.38
CA MET A 1 -62.21 70.58 -37.86
C MET A 1 -60.76 70.84 -38.28
N ASN A 2 -60.58 71.88 -39.11
CA ASN A 2 -59.36 72.46 -39.70
C ASN A 2 -58.21 72.62 -38.70
N ALA A 3 -56.94 72.87 -39.02
CA ALA A 3 -56.01 72.93 -40.16
C ALA A 3 -54.62 73.12 -39.44
N GLU A 4 -53.43 72.90 -40.01
CA GLU A 4 -52.74 73.83 -40.92
C GLU A 4 -51.34 73.26 -41.23
N LEU A 5 -50.87 73.53 -42.45
CA LEU A 5 -49.55 73.24 -42.99
C LEU A 5 -48.48 74.21 -42.45
N GLN A 6 -47.21 73.80 -42.37
CA GLN A 6 -46.13 74.41 -43.19
C GLN A 6 -44.76 73.70 -43.11
N LYS A 7 -44.04 73.81 -44.23
CA LYS A 7 -42.71 73.30 -44.58
C LYS A 7 -41.58 74.10 -43.91
N GLY A 8 -40.40 73.48 -43.71
CA GLY A 8 -39.19 74.21 -43.33
C GLY A 8 -37.87 73.43 -43.49
N ALA A 9 -37.15 73.75 -44.57
CA ALA A 9 -35.70 73.77 -44.81
C ALA A 9 -34.75 72.68 -44.25
N ARG A 10 -33.95 72.10 -45.16
CA ARG A 10 -32.69 71.37 -44.90
C ARG A 10 -31.52 72.36 -44.71
N PRO A 11 -30.56 72.10 -43.81
CA PRO A 11 -29.21 72.63 -43.91
C PRO A 11 -28.19 71.56 -44.35
N ILE A 12 -27.27 71.99 -45.20
CA ILE A 12 -26.08 71.25 -45.67
C ILE A 12 -24.99 71.43 -44.61
N ILE A 13 -24.41 70.34 -44.08
CA ILE A 13 -23.22 70.38 -43.22
C ILE A 13 -22.07 69.58 -43.85
N ARG A 14 -20.91 70.26 -43.90
CA ARG A 14 -19.62 69.81 -44.45
C ARG A 14 -18.94 68.73 -43.60
N ILE A 15 -18.41 67.76 -44.34
CA ILE A 15 -17.29 66.83 -44.14
C ILE A 15 -16.39 67.06 -42.90
N ARG A 16 -16.16 65.98 -42.13
CA ARG A 16 -14.86 65.68 -41.51
C ARG A 16 -14.45 64.23 -41.83
N ARG A 17 -13.30 64.07 -42.48
CA ARG A 17 -12.62 62.78 -42.70
C ARG A 17 -12.07 62.27 -41.36
N GLY A 18 -12.55 61.11 -40.91
CA GLY A 18 -11.93 60.32 -39.85
C GLY A 18 -10.76 59.49 -40.39
N PRO A 19 -9.73 59.20 -39.57
CA PRO A 19 -8.44 58.73 -40.05
C PRO A 19 -8.42 57.25 -40.44
N ARG A 20 -7.55 56.95 -41.42
CA ARG A 20 -7.21 55.60 -41.90
C ARG A 20 -6.74 54.71 -40.76
N VAL A 21 -7.34 53.52 -40.65
CA VAL A 21 -6.88 52.40 -39.81
C VAL A 21 -5.48 51.98 -40.27
N ARG A 22 -4.46 52.27 -39.46
CA ARG A 22 -3.13 51.65 -39.59
C ARG A 22 -3.22 50.23 -39.01
N ARG A 23 -3.13 49.21 -39.87
CA ARG A 23 -2.84 47.82 -39.46
C ARG A 23 -1.42 47.78 -38.90
N ALA A 24 -1.29 47.87 -37.59
CA ALA A 24 -0.06 47.57 -36.87
C ALA A 24 -0.46 46.89 -35.56
N GLY A 25 0.03 45.67 -35.32
CA GLY A 25 -0.15 45.00 -34.02
C GLY A 25 -0.71 43.58 -34.03
N LEU A 26 -0.78 42.87 -35.17
CA LEU A 26 -1.11 41.44 -35.18
C LEU A 26 0.14 40.57 -35.38
N ARG A 27 1.22 40.87 -34.64
CA ARG A 27 2.41 40.00 -34.53
C ARG A 27 3.06 39.97 -33.13
N VAL A 28 2.56 40.74 -32.16
CA VAL A 28 3.10 40.77 -30.79
C VAL A 28 2.19 40.05 -29.77
N VAL A 29 0.92 39.81 -30.09
CA VAL A 29 -0.01 39.08 -29.20
C VAL A 29 0.12 37.56 -29.35
N LEU A 30 0.55 37.06 -30.51
CA LEU A 30 0.74 35.62 -30.74
C LEU A 30 2.03 35.05 -30.13
N THR A 31 3.06 35.87 -29.89
CA THR A 31 4.28 35.40 -29.19
C THR A 31 4.07 35.35 -27.68
N ALA A 32 3.29 36.25 -27.08
CA ALA A 32 2.97 36.21 -25.66
C ALA A 32 2.05 35.03 -25.28
N ALA A 33 1.08 34.68 -26.15
CA ALA A 33 0.19 33.54 -25.91
C ALA A 33 0.91 32.18 -26.03
N VAL A 34 1.91 32.07 -26.91
CA VAL A 34 2.72 30.84 -27.03
C VAL A 34 3.70 30.71 -25.85
N PHE A 35 4.32 31.80 -25.39
CA PHE A 35 5.16 31.73 -24.18
C PHE A 35 4.35 31.50 -22.90
N MET A 36 3.12 31.99 -22.78
CA MET A 36 2.26 31.73 -21.63
C MET A 36 1.67 30.30 -21.67
N ALA A 37 1.36 29.76 -22.85
CA ALA A 37 0.96 28.35 -23.00
C ALA A 37 2.13 27.38 -22.77
N SER A 38 3.36 27.76 -23.12
CA SER A 38 4.56 26.99 -22.81
C SER A 38 4.97 27.07 -21.34
N ALA A 39 4.74 28.21 -20.67
CA ALA A 39 4.97 28.34 -19.22
C ALA A 39 3.91 27.62 -18.38
N VAL A 40 2.67 27.55 -18.86
CA VAL A 40 1.63 26.73 -18.21
C VAL A 40 1.86 25.24 -18.47
N ALA A 41 2.31 24.84 -19.65
CA ALA A 41 2.66 23.43 -19.91
C ALA A 41 3.91 22.94 -19.16
N LEU A 42 4.87 23.83 -18.84
CA LEU A 42 6.00 23.48 -17.98
C LEU A 42 5.66 23.45 -16.48
N ALA A 43 4.54 24.05 -16.05
CA ALA A 43 4.11 24.02 -14.64
C ALA A 43 3.27 22.79 -14.29
N VAL A 44 2.61 22.15 -15.27
CA VAL A 44 1.76 20.96 -15.03
C VAL A 44 2.58 19.66 -14.99
N SER A 45 3.87 19.69 -15.36
CA SER A 45 4.75 18.50 -15.29
C SER A 45 5.54 18.38 -13.98
N VAL A 46 5.39 19.31 -13.03
CA VAL A 46 6.09 19.28 -11.73
C VAL A 46 5.28 18.56 -10.64
N ALA A 47 4.05 18.12 -10.93
CA ALA A 47 3.21 17.37 -9.98
C ALA A 47 3.18 15.85 -10.23
N ALA A 48 3.95 15.35 -11.22
CA ALA A 48 4.03 13.92 -11.55
C ALA A 48 5.35 13.27 -11.11
N ASP A 49 6.20 14.00 -10.39
CA ASP A 49 7.51 13.51 -9.92
C ASP A 49 7.80 14.09 -8.53
N ALA A 50 7.03 13.65 -7.55
CA ALA A 50 7.49 13.58 -6.17
C ALA A 50 7.75 12.10 -5.87
N SER A 51 8.64 11.50 -6.67
CA SER A 51 9.37 10.32 -6.26
C SER A 51 10.21 10.75 -5.06
N HIS A 52 9.67 10.57 -3.85
CA HIS A 52 10.45 10.63 -2.63
C HIS A 52 11.47 9.49 -2.73
N GLU A 53 12.67 9.81 -3.24
CA GLU A 53 13.76 8.86 -3.41
C GLU A 53 14.16 8.31 -2.04
N GLY A 54 13.85 7.03 -1.84
CA GLY A 54 14.24 6.29 -0.65
C GLY A 54 13.11 6.14 0.38
N GLY A 55 13.26 5.08 1.17
CA GLY A 55 12.35 4.72 2.23
C GLY A 55 12.66 3.32 2.75
N ARG A 56 12.09 2.98 3.90
CA ARG A 56 12.28 1.66 4.51
C ARG A 56 11.34 0.64 3.89
N TYR A 57 11.89 -0.25 3.09
CA TYR A 57 11.16 -1.37 2.50
C TYR A 57 10.56 -2.30 3.58
N SER A 58 9.29 -2.66 3.41
CA SER A 58 8.53 -3.56 4.29
C SER A 58 8.35 -4.92 3.61
N PRO A 59 9.22 -5.91 3.88
CA PRO A 59 9.17 -7.21 3.21
C PRO A 59 7.87 -7.99 3.44
N GLU A 60 7.14 -7.69 4.52
CA GLU A 60 5.86 -8.33 4.85
C GLU A 60 4.73 -7.97 3.90
N THR A 61 4.81 -6.80 3.25
CA THR A 61 3.75 -6.29 2.35
C THR A 61 4.27 -5.94 0.96
N GLY A 62 5.58 -5.81 0.81
CA GLY A 62 6.22 -5.38 -0.43
C GLY A 62 6.23 -3.87 -0.66
N HIS A 63 5.64 -3.08 0.25
CA HIS A 63 5.57 -1.63 0.14
C HIS A 63 6.75 -0.94 0.80
N THR A 64 7.03 0.29 0.39
CA THR A 64 8.09 1.12 0.99
C THR A 64 7.50 2.18 1.91
N LEU A 65 7.95 2.24 3.15
CA LEU A 65 7.64 3.35 4.05
C LEU A 65 8.41 4.59 3.59
N ASP A 66 7.70 5.65 3.23
CA ASP A 66 8.33 6.90 2.80
C ASP A 66 9.15 7.53 3.94
N THR A 67 10.37 7.99 3.60
CA THR A 67 11.29 8.65 4.54
C THR A 67 10.64 9.78 5.34
N VAL A 68 9.69 10.52 4.76
CA VAL A 68 8.99 11.61 5.46
C VAL A 68 8.24 11.11 6.70
N PHE A 69 7.77 9.85 6.68
CA PHE A 69 6.95 9.27 7.74
C PHE A 69 7.73 8.42 8.74
N GLU A 70 8.98 8.02 8.45
CA GLU A 70 9.74 7.03 9.24
C GLU A 70 9.86 7.37 10.72
N ALA A 71 10.35 8.58 11.04
CA ALA A 71 10.58 8.97 12.43
C ALA A 71 9.28 9.01 13.24
N PHE A 72 8.18 9.46 12.62
CA PHE A 72 6.88 9.53 13.27
C PHE A 72 6.27 8.12 13.43
N TYR A 73 6.36 7.28 12.40
CA TYR A 73 5.95 5.88 12.42
C TYR A 73 6.64 5.10 13.55
N ASP A 74 7.97 5.24 13.69
CA ASP A 74 8.73 4.57 14.75
C ASP A 74 8.35 5.09 16.14
N GLY A 75 8.12 6.41 16.26
CA GLY A 75 7.64 7.04 17.50
C GLY A 75 6.27 6.54 17.98
N LEU A 76 5.41 6.08 17.06
CA LEU A 76 4.09 5.51 17.37
C LEU A 76 4.14 4.01 17.75
N GLY A 77 5.32 3.39 17.80
CA GLY A 77 5.47 1.95 18.04
C GLY A 77 5.51 1.10 16.77
N GLY A 78 5.65 1.74 15.59
CA GLY A 78 5.86 1.10 14.30
C GLY A 78 4.83 0.02 13.97
N ALA A 79 5.30 -1.12 13.44
CA ALA A 79 4.43 -2.18 12.94
C ALA A 79 3.51 -2.80 14.02
N ALA A 80 3.88 -2.71 15.30
CA ALA A 80 3.08 -3.25 16.39
C ALA A 80 1.76 -2.46 16.61
N VAL A 81 1.76 -1.17 16.28
CA VAL A 81 0.60 -0.28 16.48
C VAL A 81 0.06 0.22 15.15
N VAL A 82 0.90 0.85 14.33
CA VAL A 82 0.53 1.45 13.04
C VAL A 82 0.26 0.36 11.98
N GLY A 83 0.95 -0.77 12.10
CA GLY A 83 0.92 -1.87 11.13
C GLY A 83 1.81 -1.60 9.92
N HIS A 84 1.92 -2.58 9.02
CA HIS A 84 2.79 -2.44 7.84
C HIS A 84 2.21 -1.46 6.81
N PRO A 85 3.04 -0.80 5.98
CA PRO A 85 2.54 -0.01 4.86
C PRO A 85 1.76 -0.91 3.89
N ILE A 86 0.62 -0.40 3.40
CA ILE A 86 -0.25 -1.09 2.43
C ILE A 86 -0.40 -0.32 1.12
N THR A 87 0.27 0.82 1.00
CA THR A 87 0.43 1.62 -0.21
C THR A 87 1.82 2.22 -0.21
N GLU A 88 2.31 2.68 -1.36
CA GLU A 88 3.33 3.74 -1.37
C GLU A 88 2.73 5.07 -0.87
N SER A 89 3.57 6.08 -0.64
CA SER A 89 3.07 7.43 -0.42
C SER A 89 2.49 8.00 -1.72
N PHE A 90 1.43 8.79 -1.62
CA PHE A 90 0.83 9.47 -2.76
C PHE A 90 0.15 10.75 -2.33
N VAL A 91 -0.02 11.69 -3.28
CA VAL A 91 -0.78 12.92 -3.04
C VAL A 91 -2.27 12.59 -3.05
N ASP A 92 -2.95 12.84 -1.93
CA ASP A 92 -4.37 12.61 -1.80
C ASP A 92 -5.16 13.53 -2.74
N PRO A 93 -5.96 13.00 -3.69
CA PRO A 93 -6.72 13.82 -4.64
C PRO A 93 -7.79 14.71 -3.97
N TYR A 94 -8.13 14.47 -2.70
CA TYR A 94 -9.13 15.25 -1.97
C TYR A 94 -8.52 16.36 -1.11
N SER A 95 -7.48 16.05 -0.34
CA SER A 95 -6.83 17.01 0.55
C SER A 95 -5.58 17.68 -0.04
N GLU A 96 -5.05 17.17 -1.16
CA GLU A 96 -3.78 17.57 -1.76
C GLU A 96 -2.55 17.34 -0.85
N PHE A 97 -2.71 16.62 0.24
CA PHE A 97 -1.62 16.27 1.15
C PHE A 97 -0.93 14.99 0.71
N LEU A 98 0.38 14.91 0.97
CA LEU A 98 1.10 13.65 0.84
C LEU A 98 0.64 12.72 1.96
N ILE A 99 0.18 11.53 1.60
CA ILE A 99 -0.32 10.55 2.55
C ILE A 99 0.25 9.17 2.28
N GLN A 100 0.25 8.33 3.31
CA GLN A 100 0.52 6.91 3.17
C GLN A 100 -0.43 6.10 4.05
N TYR A 101 -0.93 4.99 3.51
CA TYR A 101 -1.78 4.07 4.25
C TYR A 101 -0.96 2.93 4.84
N PHE A 102 -1.32 2.60 6.07
CA PHE A 102 -0.85 1.45 6.82
C PHE A 102 -2.04 0.55 7.14
N GLU A 103 -1.79 -0.64 7.65
CA GLU A 103 -2.87 -1.56 8.02
C GLU A 103 -3.85 -0.90 9.01
N ASN A 104 -3.34 -0.24 10.05
CA ASN A 104 -4.15 0.28 11.15
C ASN A 104 -4.34 1.80 11.13
N ALA A 105 -3.52 2.54 10.38
CA ALA A 105 -3.54 4.00 10.37
C ALA A 105 -3.35 4.61 8.97
N ARG A 106 -3.55 5.92 8.89
CA ARG A 106 -3.17 6.77 7.75
C ARG A 106 -2.30 7.89 8.30
N LEU A 107 -1.10 8.02 7.74
CA LEU A 107 -0.22 9.15 8.02
C LEU A 107 -0.36 10.17 6.91
N GLU A 108 -0.31 11.44 7.28
CA GLU A 108 -0.40 12.56 6.36
C GLU A 108 0.63 13.63 6.72
N TYR A 109 1.26 14.19 5.69
CA TYR A 109 2.14 15.34 5.79
C TYR A 109 1.35 16.57 5.36
N ALA A 110 0.93 17.36 6.35
CA ALA A 110 -0.09 18.40 6.20
C ALA A 110 0.32 19.68 6.95
N PRO A 111 -0.17 20.85 6.53
CA PRO A 111 0.13 22.11 7.22
C PRO A 111 -0.54 22.15 8.60
N ASN A 112 0.21 22.58 9.60
CA ASN A 112 -0.28 22.87 10.94
C ASN A 112 -0.98 24.25 10.99
N THR A 113 -1.37 24.68 12.19
CA THR A 113 -2.14 25.93 12.38
C THR A 113 -1.41 27.20 11.94
N VAL A 114 -0.08 27.17 11.83
CA VAL A 114 0.74 28.30 11.36
C VAL A 114 1.22 28.11 9.91
N GLY A 115 0.79 27.03 9.24
CA GLY A 115 1.09 26.74 7.83
C GLY A 115 2.41 26.00 7.62
N GLU A 116 3.08 25.54 8.68
CA GLU A 116 4.27 24.68 8.57
C GLU A 116 3.81 23.23 8.39
N PHE A 117 4.41 22.50 7.46
CA PHE A 117 4.04 21.11 7.24
C PHE A 117 4.64 20.20 8.30
N GLU A 118 3.81 19.31 8.85
CA GLU A 118 4.20 18.30 9.83
C GLU A 118 3.51 16.98 9.53
N VAL A 119 4.10 15.88 10.02
CA VAL A 119 3.46 14.57 9.96
C VAL A 119 2.46 14.44 11.10
N ARG A 120 1.28 13.93 10.79
CA ARG A 120 0.25 13.60 11.79
C ARG A 120 -0.53 12.34 11.41
N LEU A 121 -1.25 11.81 12.40
CA LEU A 121 -2.27 10.80 12.19
C LEU A 121 -3.55 11.44 11.67
N THR A 122 -4.21 10.75 10.75
CA THR A 122 -5.64 10.96 10.56
C THR A 122 -6.38 10.30 11.72
N GLU A 123 -7.33 10.99 12.35
CA GLU A 123 -8.16 10.50 13.47
C GLU A 123 -9.17 9.42 13.00
N LEU A 124 -8.66 8.27 12.53
CA LEU A 124 -9.49 7.21 11.93
C LEU A 124 -10.46 6.59 12.92
N GLY A 125 -10.12 6.59 14.22
CA GLY A 125 -11.02 6.11 15.26
C GLY A 125 -12.27 6.98 15.38
N VAL A 126 -12.12 8.32 15.35
CA VAL A 126 -13.25 9.26 15.29
C VAL A 126 -14.01 9.12 13.98
N LEU A 127 -13.31 9.12 12.83
CA LEU A 127 -13.95 9.11 11.51
C LEU A 127 -14.78 7.83 11.26
N LEU A 128 -14.35 6.69 11.79
CA LEU A 128 -15.01 5.40 11.55
C LEU A 128 -15.92 4.95 12.69
N GLY A 129 -15.61 5.32 13.94
CA GLY A 129 -16.36 4.93 15.14
C GLY A 129 -17.29 6.01 15.69
N GLY A 130 -17.11 7.27 15.29
CA GLY A 130 -17.79 8.42 15.86
C GLY A 130 -17.27 8.80 17.25
N TRP A 131 -17.95 9.74 17.89
CA TRP A 131 -17.68 10.21 19.25
C TRP A 131 -18.93 10.01 20.11
N ASP A 132 -18.86 9.16 21.13
CA ASP A 132 -20.00 8.89 22.02
C ASP A 132 -20.24 10.02 23.01
N LEU A 133 -21.44 10.10 23.57
CA LEU A 133 -21.67 11.06 24.65
C LEU A 133 -20.73 10.76 25.84
N PRO A 134 -20.05 11.78 26.39
CA PRO A 134 -19.21 11.62 27.58
C PRO A 134 -19.96 10.99 28.75
N LEU A 135 -19.23 10.25 29.59
CA LEU A 135 -19.78 9.70 30.82
C LEU A 135 -20.16 10.82 31.79
N GLU A 136 -21.37 10.73 32.34
CA GLU A 136 -21.80 11.63 33.41
C GLU A 136 -21.11 11.24 34.74
N VAL A 137 -20.09 12.02 35.12
CA VAL A 137 -19.25 11.80 36.32
C VAL A 137 -20.03 11.80 37.63
N ASP A 138 -21.22 12.42 37.66
CA ASP A 138 -22.07 12.50 38.86
C ASP A 138 -22.93 11.25 39.07
N ARG A 139 -23.15 10.43 38.04
CA ARG A 139 -24.01 9.22 38.11
C ARG A 139 -23.24 7.95 38.40
N PHE A 140 -21.94 7.94 38.15
CA PHE A 140 -21.06 6.82 38.42
C PHE A 140 -19.90 7.33 39.28
N PRO A 141 -19.59 6.74 40.44
CA PRO A 141 -18.34 7.04 41.13
C PRO A 141 -17.18 6.46 40.32
N ILE A 142 -16.82 7.13 39.21
CA ILE A 142 -15.80 6.70 38.25
C ILE A 142 -14.41 6.65 38.93
N GLY A 143 -14.20 7.46 39.97
CA GLY A 143 -12.92 7.63 40.65
C GLY A 143 -12.40 6.47 41.50
N ASN A 144 -13.08 5.30 41.56
CA ASN A 144 -12.63 4.22 42.44
C ASN A 144 -12.82 2.79 41.89
N ASN A 145 -12.90 2.60 40.56
CA ASN A 145 -12.84 1.26 39.99
C ASN A 145 -11.36 0.85 39.79
N PRO A 146 -10.80 -0.10 40.56
CA PRO A 146 -9.38 -0.46 40.50
C PRO A 146 -8.93 -1.06 39.15
N GLY A 147 -9.85 -1.26 38.20
CA GLY A 147 -9.55 -1.70 36.84
C GLY A 147 -9.86 -0.70 35.73
N CYS A 148 -10.22 0.55 36.02
CA CYS A 148 -10.53 1.56 35.00
C CYS A 148 -9.79 2.87 35.26
N ARG A 149 -9.43 3.58 34.18
CA ARG A 149 -8.93 4.96 34.24
C ARG A 149 -9.82 5.87 33.41
N TYR A 150 -10.27 6.95 34.02
CA TYR A 150 -11.05 8.00 33.38
C TYR A 150 -10.16 9.12 32.85
N TYR A 151 -10.50 9.60 31.67
CA TYR A 151 -9.81 10.67 30.95
C TYR A 151 -10.74 11.88 30.88
N PRO A 152 -10.58 12.90 31.74
CA PRO A 152 -11.44 14.08 31.74
C PRO A 152 -11.37 14.89 30.44
N GLU A 153 -10.30 14.73 29.65
CA GLU A 153 -10.09 15.40 28.36
C GLU A 153 -11.12 14.98 27.32
N SER A 154 -11.53 13.71 27.32
CA SER A 154 -12.56 13.19 26.41
C SER A 154 -13.86 12.81 27.10
N GLY A 155 -13.83 12.65 28.43
CA GLY A 155 -14.96 12.23 29.24
C GLY A 155 -15.28 10.74 29.13
N HIS A 156 -14.29 9.92 28.75
CA HIS A 156 -14.41 8.47 28.62
C HIS A 156 -13.38 7.75 29.49
N GLN A 157 -13.53 6.44 29.64
CA GLN A 157 -12.60 5.61 30.42
C GLN A 157 -12.07 4.43 29.62
N VAL A 158 -10.92 3.90 30.04
CA VAL A 158 -10.35 2.66 29.51
C VAL A 158 -10.22 1.68 30.68
N CYS A 159 -10.59 0.42 30.48
CA CYS A 159 -10.62 -0.57 31.56
C CYS A 159 -9.89 -1.88 31.23
N HIS A 160 -9.41 -2.55 32.28
CA HIS A 160 -8.89 -3.92 32.28
C HIS A 160 -7.82 -4.14 31.20
N ALA A 161 -7.93 -5.24 30.44
CA ALA A 161 -6.95 -5.62 29.43
C ALA A 161 -6.74 -4.54 28.36
N PHE A 162 -7.76 -3.71 28.06
CA PHE A 162 -7.60 -2.58 27.16
C PHE A 162 -6.71 -1.51 27.77
N LEU A 163 -6.87 -1.20 29.05
CA LEU A 163 -6.05 -0.23 29.77
C LEU A 163 -4.60 -0.71 29.87
N ASP A 164 -4.40 -1.98 30.20
CA ASP A 164 -3.06 -2.58 30.30
C ASP A 164 -2.31 -2.48 28.95
N TYR A 165 -2.99 -2.81 27.84
CA TYR A 165 -2.42 -2.69 26.50
C TYR A 165 -2.17 -1.23 26.11
N PHE A 166 -3.16 -0.36 26.34
CA PHE A 166 -3.09 1.06 26.02
C PHE A 166 -1.90 1.73 26.71
N ASP A 167 -1.72 1.50 28.01
CA ASP A 167 -0.59 2.05 28.77
C ASP A 167 0.75 1.49 28.30
N ALA A 168 0.82 0.18 28.02
CA ALA A 168 2.04 -0.46 27.53
C ALA A 168 2.49 0.06 26.15
N GLN A 169 1.55 0.56 25.33
CA GLN A 169 1.81 1.07 23.98
C GLN A 169 1.88 2.61 23.92
N GLY A 170 2.04 3.31 25.05
CA GLY A 170 2.25 4.77 25.07
C GLY A 170 0.99 5.61 25.29
N GLY A 171 -0.16 4.97 25.51
CA GLY A 171 -1.38 5.61 25.97
C GLY A 171 -1.87 6.74 25.06
N PRO A 172 -2.31 7.90 25.62
CA PRO A 172 -2.92 8.97 24.81
C PRO A 172 -1.96 9.60 23.79
N THR A 173 -0.65 9.50 24.00
CA THR A 173 0.34 10.03 23.05
C THR A 173 0.35 9.25 21.73
N VAL A 174 -0.04 7.97 21.75
CA VAL A 174 -0.05 7.10 20.57
C VAL A 174 -1.47 6.90 20.03
N PHE A 175 -2.45 6.70 20.92
CA PHE A 175 -3.80 6.33 20.53
C PHE A 175 -4.77 7.51 20.45
N GLY A 176 -4.38 8.66 21.01
CA GLY A 176 -5.29 9.70 21.43
C GLY A 176 -6.16 9.28 22.61
N PHE A 177 -7.10 10.14 22.99
CA PHE A 177 -8.02 9.84 24.08
C PHE A 177 -9.11 8.84 23.66
N PRO A 178 -9.68 8.06 24.59
CA PRO A 178 -10.85 7.24 24.30
C PRO A 178 -12.02 8.11 23.87
N VAL A 179 -12.75 7.71 22.83
CA VAL A 179 -13.93 8.45 22.30
C VAL A 179 -15.23 7.64 22.43
N THR A 180 -15.12 6.44 22.99
CA THR A 180 -16.21 5.50 23.24
C THR A 180 -15.95 4.72 24.52
N GLU A 181 -17.00 4.16 25.10
CA GLU A 181 -16.88 3.03 26.03
C GLU A 181 -16.74 1.70 25.25
N PHE A 182 -16.70 0.56 25.95
CA PHE A 182 -16.74 -0.72 25.25
C PHE A 182 -18.00 -0.88 24.42
N ARG A 183 -17.82 -1.27 23.16
CA ARG A 183 -18.89 -1.65 22.24
C ARG A 183 -18.77 -3.12 21.88
N PHE A 184 -19.89 -3.71 21.48
CA PHE A 184 -19.90 -5.06 20.91
C PHE A 184 -20.18 -4.97 19.41
N GLU A 185 -19.15 -5.17 18.59
CA GLU A 185 -19.22 -5.05 17.12
C GLU A 185 -18.70 -6.34 16.49
N ASN A 186 -19.44 -6.91 15.53
CA ASN A 186 -19.06 -8.11 14.78
C ASN A 186 -18.59 -9.28 15.67
N GLY A 187 -19.25 -9.47 16.81
CA GLY A 187 -18.92 -10.56 17.74
C GLY A 187 -17.73 -10.29 18.66
N ARG A 188 -17.20 -9.06 18.68
CA ARG A 188 -16.02 -8.68 19.48
C ARG A 188 -16.32 -7.50 20.39
N MET A 189 -15.68 -7.48 21.55
CA MET A 189 -15.58 -6.25 22.34
C MET A 189 -14.53 -5.35 21.70
N VAL A 190 -14.90 -4.10 21.46
CA VAL A 190 -14.04 -3.10 20.84
C VAL A 190 -14.11 -1.79 21.60
N GLN A 191 -13.07 -0.98 21.49
CA GLN A 191 -13.08 0.40 21.98
C GLN A 191 -12.37 1.31 20.97
N TYR A 192 -13.02 2.41 20.60
CA TYR A 192 -12.44 3.44 19.76
C TYR A 192 -11.76 4.51 20.61
N PHE A 193 -10.59 4.92 20.12
CA PHE A 193 -9.81 6.07 20.53
C PHE A 193 -9.82 7.09 19.38
N GLN A 194 -9.18 8.25 19.53
CA GLN A 194 -9.19 9.23 18.45
C GLN A 194 -8.58 8.68 17.15
N ASP A 195 -7.41 8.06 17.26
CA ASP A 195 -6.63 7.65 16.08
C ASP A 195 -6.84 6.18 15.71
N PHE A 196 -7.13 5.32 16.69
CA PHE A 196 -7.17 3.87 16.53
C PHE A 196 -8.39 3.23 17.19
N ARG A 197 -8.59 1.94 16.93
CA ARG A 197 -9.53 1.08 17.65
C ARG A 197 -8.80 -0.15 18.16
N LEU A 198 -9.11 -0.57 19.37
CA LEU A 198 -8.65 -1.84 19.94
C LEU A 198 -9.78 -2.87 19.87
N ASP A 199 -9.43 -4.10 19.52
CA ASP A 199 -10.33 -5.24 19.40
C ASP A 199 -9.86 -6.35 20.35
N TRP A 200 -10.79 -6.99 21.05
CA TRP A 200 -10.52 -8.15 21.91
C TRP A 200 -10.79 -9.48 21.20
N TYR A 201 -9.78 -10.35 21.23
CA TYR A 201 -9.72 -11.70 20.62
C TYR A 201 -9.53 -12.74 21.73
N PRO A 202 -10.61 -13.21 22.38
CA PRO A 202 -10.53 -14.21 23.46
C PRO A 202 -9.87 -15.53 23.05
N GLU A 203 -9.94 -15.87 21.76
CA GLU A 203 -9.37 -17.07 21.16
C GLU A 203 -7.84 -17.10 21.17
N TYR A 204 -7.18 -15.95 21.36
CA TYR A 204 -5.73 -15.88 21.45
C TYR A 204 -5.22 -16.11 22.87
N LYS A 205 -3.94 -16.52 22.95
CA LYS A 205 -3.22 -16.69 24.22
C LYS A 205 -3.24 -15.38 25.01
N GLU A 206 -3.17 -15.51 26.33
CA GLU A 206 -3.05 -14.36 27.22
C GLU A 206 -1.86 -13.47 26.80
N GLY A 207 -2.06 -12.15 26.88
CA GLY A 207 -1.12 -11.14 26.35
C GLY A 207 -1.24 -10.85 24.85
N ALA A 208 -1.89 -11.72 24.05
CA ALA A 208 -2.11 -11.50 22.61
C ALA A 208 -3.58 -11.21 22.24
N ARG A 209 -4.43 -11.03 23.25
CA ARG A 209 -5.89 -10.88 23.08
C ARG A 209 -6.31 -9.49 22.65
N ILE A 210 -5.52 -8.45 22.92
CA ILE A 210 -5.80 -7.10 22.44
C ILE A 210 -5.01 -6.85 21.17
N ARG A 211 -5.67 -6.34 20.14
CA ARG A 211 -5.03 -5.97 18.87
C ARG A 211 -5.57 -4.64 18.39
N VAL A 212 -4.71 -3.87 17.72
CA VAL A 212 -5.13 -2.69 16.98
C VAL A 212 -5.92 -3.15 15.74
N ALA A 213 -7.05 -2.51 15.50
CA ALA A 213 -7.90 -2.78 14.34
C ALA A 213 -7.31 -2.16 13.08
N ALA A 214 -7.53 -2.84 11.94
CA ALA A 214 -7.07 -2.40 10.62
C ALA A 214 -7.89 -1.22 10.05
N LEU A 215 -7.94 -0.10 10.78
CA LEU A 215 -8.72 1.09 10.41
C LEU A 215 -8.20 1.75 9.15
N GLY A 216 -6.88 1.73 8.89
CA GLY A 216 -6.29 2.24 7.66
C GLY A 216 -6.85 1.52 6.43
N ARG A 217 -6.87 0.18 6.46
CA ARG A 217 -7.47 -0.64 5.39
C ARG A 217 -8.97 -0.41 5.23
N GLU A 218 -9.71 -0.21 6.31
CA GLU A 218 -11.13 0.12 6.26
C GLU A 218 -11.39 1.49 5.65
N HIS A 219 -10.63 2.51 6.08
CA HIS A 219 -10.77 3.87 5.58
C HIS A 219 -10.41 3.96 4.09
N PHE A 220 -9.31 3.33 3.66
CA PHE A 220 -8.91 3.27 2.24
C PHE A 220 -10.06 2.76 1.35
N ARG A 221 -10.71 1.66 1.76
CA ARG A 221 -11.85 1.08 1.04
C ARG A 221 -13.06 2.01 1.01
N ARG A 222 -13.33 2.75 2.09
CA ARG A 222 -14.47 3.70 2.15
C ARG A 222 -14.26 4.94 1.29
N MET A 223 -13.01 5.42 1.20
CA MET A 223 -12.68 6.56 0.35
C MET A 223 -12.76 6.23 -1.14
N GLY A 224 -12.68 4.95 -1.51
CA GLY A 224 -12.83 4.52 -2.91
C GLY A 224 -11.64 4.92 -3.78
N TYR A 225 -10.44 4.96 -3.21
CA TYR A 225 -9.20 5.12 -3.97
C TYR A 225 -8.99 3.97 -4.95
N GLU A 226 -8.14 4.20 -5.95
CA GLU A 226 -7.85 3.20 -6.96
C GLU A 226 -7.19 1.95 -6.34
N PRO A 227 -7.71 0.74 -6.61
CA PRO A 227 -7.17 -0.49 -6.03
C PRO A 227 -5.70 -0.76 -6.35
N SER A 228 -5.18 -0.23 -7.46
CA SER A 228 -3.78 -0.38 -7.86
C SER A 228 -2.80 0.26 -6.89
N LEU A 229 -3.24 1.20 -6.04
CA LEU A 229 -2.38 1.76 -4.99
C LEU A 229 -2.03 0.74 -3.89
N LEU A 230 -2.78 -0.37 -3.80
CA LEU A 230 -2.49 -1.50 -2.92
C LEU A 230 -1.52 -2.51 -3.55
N GLU A 231 -1.10 -2.29 -4.81
CA GLU A 231 -0.07 -3.11 -5.44
C GLU A 231 1.30 -2.54 -5.07
N PRO A 232 2.22 -3.36 -4.52
CA PRO A 232 3.53 -2.87 -4.11
C PRO A 232 4.38 -2.47 -5.31
N ILE A 233 5.11 -1.37 -5.16
CA ILE A 233 6.14 -0.97 -6.12
C ILE A 233 7.46 -1.56 -5.65
N VAL A 234 8.00 -2.50 -6.43
CA VAL A 234 9.31 -3.09 -6.13
C VAL A 234 10.39 -2.04 -6.39
N PRO A 235 11.28 -1.74 -5.43
CA PRO A 235 12.43 -0.86 -5.64
C PRO A 235 13.25 -1.30 -6.85
N GLU A 236 13.77 -0.34 -7.61
CA GLU A 236 14.62 -0.65 -8.78
C GLU A 236 15.94 -1.32 -8.36
N ASP A 237 16.44 -1.02 -7.16
CA ASP A 237 17.63 -1.65 -6.59
C ASP A 237 17.26 -2.88 -5.75
N LEU A 238 17.66 -4.06 -6.24
CA LEU A 238 17.46 -5.34 -5.54
C LEU A 238 18.32 -5.45 -4.26
N GLU A 239 19.35 -4.62 -4.08
CA GLU A 239 20.13 -4.59 -2.83
C GLU A 239 19.29 -4.07 -1.64
N ASP A 240 18.26 -3.25 -1.91
CA ASP A 240 17.29 -2.77 -0.93
C ASP A 240 16.08 -3.72 -0.74
N TYR A 241 16.08 -4.86 -1.44
CA TYR A 241 15.00 -5.85 -1.43
C TYR A 241 15.41 -7.15 -0.69
N PRO A 242 15.20 -7.25 0.63
CA PRO A 242 15.47 -8.47 1.36
C PRO A 242 14.46 -9.58 1.00
N VAL A 243 14.95 -10.64 0.37
CA VAL A 243 14.22 -11.91 0.24
C VAL A 243 14.24 -12.61 1.60
N LEU A 244 13.07 -12.76 2.23
CA LEU A 244 12.94 -13.38 3.55
C LEU A 244 12.49 -14.83 3.51
N ASP A 245 11.81 -15.22 2.43
CA ASP A 245 11.29 -16.57 2.21
C ASP A 245 11.40 -16.91 0.72
N ILE A 246 11.55 -18.19 0.40
CA ILE A 246 11.51 -18.68 -0.98
C ILE A 246 10.41 -19.73 -1.15
N ARG A 247 9.61 -19.55 -2.18
CA ARG A 247 8.49 -20.41 -2.55
C ARG A 247 8.78 -21.07 -3.89
N LEU A 248 8.62 -22.38 -3.90
CA LEU A 248 9.00 -23.23 -5.02
C LEU A 248 7.76 -23.78 -5.72
N SER A 249 7.74 -23.69 -7.05
CA SER A 249 6.77 -24.36 -7.90
C SER A 249 7.51 -25.15 -8.95
N SER A 250 7.39 -26.48 -8.90
CA SER A 250 7.97 -27.39 -9.90
C SER A 250 6.92 -27.82 -10.91
N SER A 251 7.35 -28.05 -12.15
CA SER A 251 6.50 -28.65 -13.19
C SER A 251 7.31 -29.50 -14.15
N VAL A 252 6.61 -30.43 -14.80
CA VAL A 252 7.16 -31.31 -15.84
C VAL A 252 6.48 -31.01 -17.17
N LEU A 253 7.23 -31.03 -18.27
CA LEU A 253 6.66 -30.74 -19.60
C LEU A 253 5.66 -31.81 -20.02
N LYS A 254 6.00 -33.08 -19.82
CA LYS A 254 5.16 -34.23 -20.18
C LYS A 254 4.82 -35.06 -18.93
N PRO A 255 3.56 -35.13 -18.47
CA PRO A 255 3.20 -35.98 -17.33
C PRO A 255 3.35 -37.48 -17.63
N LEU A 256 3.32 -37.85 -18.92
CA LEU A 256 3.58 -39.18 -19.45
C LEU A 256 4.58 -39.07 -20.60
N ILE A 257 5.68 -39.82 -20.55
CA ILE A 257 6.80 -39.67 -21.49
C ILE A 257 7.34 -41.04 -21.93
N GLY A 258 7.78 -41.15 -23.19
CA GLY A 258 8.41 -42.38 -23.70
C GLY A 258 9.78 -42.64 -23.04
N SER A 259 10.17 -43.91 -22.92
CA SER A 259 11.46 -44.29 -22.30
C SER A 259 12.72 -43.82 -23.06
N ASP A 260 12.56 -43.48 -24.34
CA ASP A 260 13.60 -42.96 -25.23
C ASP A 260 13.52 -41.43 -25.42
N GLU A 261 12.55 -40.78 -24.77
CA GLU A 261 12.36 -39.34 -24.87
C GLU A 261 13.07 -38.60 -23.72
N THR A 262 13.45 -37.35 -24.01
CA THR A 262 13.98 -36.42 -23.01
C THR A 262 12.85 -35.66 -22.34
N GLN A 263 12.82 -35.68 -21.00
CA GLN A 263 11.88 -34.88 -20.21
C GLN A 263 12.48 -33.50 -19.93
N GLN A 264 11.71 -32.45 -20.14
CA GLN A 264 12.07 -31.13 -19.64
C GLN A 264 11.33 -30.85 -18.34
N VAL A 265 12.06 -30.39 -17.33
CA VAL A 265 11.50 -30.02 -16.04
C VAL A 265 11.82 -28.57 -15.72
N TYR A 266 10.87 -27.90 -15.07
CA TYR A 266 10.96 -26.50 -14.71
C TYR A 266 10.82 -26.35 -13.21
N LEU A 267 11.47 -25.32 -12.69
CA LEU A 267 11.34 -24.88 -11.32
C LEU A 267 11.26 -23.35 -11.32
N VAL A 268 10.20 -22.84 -10.70
CA VAL A 268 10.01 -21.41 -10.46
C VAL A 268 10.27 -21.13 -9.00
N VAL A 269 11.13 -20.16 -8.73
CA VAL A 269 11.45 -19.66 -7.39
C VAL A 269 10.92 -18.24 -7.28
N SER A 270 10.06 -18.02 -6.31
CA SER A 270 9.50 -16.70 -5.98
C SER A 270 9.68 -16.42 -4.50
N ASP A 271 9.55 -15.17 -4.09
CA ASP A 271 9.75 -14.74 -2.71
C ASP A 271 8.45 -14.71 -1.87
N GLN A 272 8.49 -14.07 -0.70
CA GLN A 272 7.33 -13.86 0.17
C GLN A 272 6.18 -13.07 -0.49
N ASN A 273 6.50 -12.20 -1.45
CA ASN A 273 5.57 -11.33 -2.19
C ASN A 273 5.20 -11.87 -3.58
N ARG A 274 5.66 -13.09 -3.91
CA ARG A 274 5.49 -13.75 -5.23
C ARG A 274 6.27 -13.07 -6.35
N GLN A 275 7.27 -12.27 -6.03
CA GLN A 275 8.20 -11.74 -7.02
C GLN A 275 9.25 -12.79 -7.39
N PRO A 276 9.77 -12.79 -8.64
CA PRO A 276 10.77 -13.75 -9.06
C PRO A 276 12.10 -13.60 -8.33
N VAL A 277 12.71 -14.73 -7.93
CA VAL A 277 14.04 -14.72 -7.31
C VAL A 277 15.10 -15.13 -8.33
N THR A 278 15.95 -14.18 -8.73
CA THR A 278 17.06 -14.40 -9.68
C THR A 278 18.30 -14.95 -8.97
N GLY A 279 19.01 -15.88 -9.59
CA GLY A 279 20.29 -16.40 -9.06
C GLY A 279 20.17 -17.48 -7.97
N ALA A 280 18.97 -18.00 -7.71
CA ALA A 280 18.78 -19.15 -6.82
C ALA A 280 19.39 -20.42 -7.43
N VAL A 281 20.01 -21.24 -6.60
CA VAL A 281 20.68 -22.47 -7.00
C VAL A 281 19.79 -23.66 -6.64
N ALA A 282 19.55 -24.56 -7.60
CA ALA A 282 18.73 -25.75 -7.38
C ALA A 282 19.51 -27.04 -7.66
N LEU A 283 19.43 -27.97 -6.71
CA LEU A 283 19.84 -29.37 -6.86
C LEU A 283 18.60 -30.23 -7.11
N LEU A 284 18.55 -30.86 -8.28
CA LEU A 284 17.55 -31.83 -8.66
C LEU A 284 18.03 -33.24 -8.30
N THR A 285 17.24 -33.94 -7.50
CA THR A 285 17.39 -35.36 -7.18
C THR A 285 16.33 -36.16 -7.93
N ILE A 286 16.78 -37.09 -8.76
CA ILE A 286 15.96 -37.91 -9.66
C ILE A 286 16.01 -39.35 -9.17
N TYR A 287 14.86 -39.92 -8.84
CA TYR A 287 14.74 -41.29 -8.38
C TYR A 287 14.36 -42.19 -9.56
N LEU A 288 15.36 -42.81 -10.18
CA LEU A 288 15.22 -43.75 -11.28
C LEU A 288 15.30 -45.20 -10.77
N SER A 289 14.97 -46.16 -11.64
CA SER A 289 15.00 -47.60 -11.31
C SER A 289 16.40 -48.15 -11.07
N ASP A 290 17.42 -47.53 -11.65
CA ASP A 290 18.83 -47.89 -11.52
C ASP A 290 19.54 -47.16 -10.37
N GLY A 291 18.94 -46.11 -9.81
CA GLY A 291 19.44 -45.41 -8.64
C GLY A 291 19.01 -43.95 -8.52
N ILE A 292 19.62 -43.27 -7.55
CA ILE A 292 19.41 -41.84 -7.30
C ILE A 292 20.43 -41.03 -8.10
N HIS A 293 19.94 -40.09 -8.89
CA HIS A 293 20.76 -39.23 -9.74
C HIS A 293 20.65 -37.77 -9.31
N PHE A 294 21.78 -37.10 -9.19
CA PHE A 294 21.85 -35.68 -8.86
C PHE A 294 22.17 -34.85 -10.10
N ARG A 295 21.48 -33.71 -10.25
CA ARG A 295 21.73 -32.73 -11.31
C ARG A 295 21.67 -31.33 -10.71
N MET A 296 22.74 -30.57 -10.90
CA MET A 296 22.67 -29.13 -10.66
C MET A 296 21.88 -28.52 -11.81
N MET A 297 20.82 -27.79 -11.48
CA MET A 297 20.10 -26.98 -12.46
C MET A 297 20.88 -25.68 -12.71
N PRO A 298 20.71 -25.02 -13.87
CA PRO A 298 21.14 -23.64 -14.03
C PRO A 298 20.60 -22.74 -12.90
N ILE A 299 21.29 -21.65 -12.61
CA ILE A 299 20.74 -20.65 -11.68
C ILE A 299 19.45 -20.05 -12.26
N THR A 300 18.53 -19.62 -11.39
CA THR A 300 17.29 -18.99 -11.85
C THR A 300 17.56 -17.69 -12.60
N ASP A 301 16.82 -17.47 -13.67
CA ASP A 301 16.89 -16.27 -14.49
C ASP A 301 16.10 -15.09 -13.89
N ALA A 302 15.98 -13.99 -14.65
CA ALA A 302 15.22 -12.79 -14.25
C ALA A 302 13.73 -13.04 -13.99
N ALA A 303 13.17 -14.13 -14.55
CA ALA A 303 11.80 -14.56 -14.30
C ALA A 303 11.73 -15.57 -13.14
N GLY A 304 12.83 -15.81 -12.41
CA GLY A 304 12.90 -16.74 -11.31
C GLY A 304 12.81 -18.20 -11.76
N VAL A 305 13.05 -18.47 -13.04
CA VAL A 305 12.86 -19.79 -13.65
C VAL A 305 14.20 -20.47 -13.87
N THR A 306 14.26 -21.77 -13.57
CA THR A 306 15.33 -22.66 -14.02
C THR A 306 14.73 -23.92 -14.64
N GLN A 307 15.41 -24.47 -15.63
CA GLN A 307 14.96 -25.66 -16.35
C GLN A 307 16.14 -26.54 -16.74
N ILE A 308 15.88 -27.85 -16.83
CA ILE A 308 16.86 -28.82 -17.32
C ILE A 308 16.17 -29.96 -18.04
N ASP A 309 16.91 -30.54 -18.98
CA ASP A 309 16.53 -31.73 -19.70
C ASP A 309 17.07 -32.99 -18.97
N ILE A 310 16.21 -33.98 -18.80
CA ILE A 310 16.48 -35.27 -18.17
C ILE A 310 16.38 -36.36 -19.23
N SER A 311 17.46 -37.10 -19.44
CA SER A 311 17.43 -38.34 -20.23
C SER A 311 16.90 -39.49 -19.38
N LEU A 312 16.05 -40.31 -19.98
CA LEU A 312 15.40 -41.48 -19.36
C LEU A 312 15.94 -42.81 -19.89
N GLU A 313 17.08 -42.79 -20.57
CA GLU A 313 17.72 -44.00 -21.07
C GLU A 313 17.89 -45.04 -19.96
N GLY A 314 17.37 -46.24 -20.18
CA GLY A 314 17.45 -47.35 -19.21
C GLY A 314 16.34 -47.37 -18.15
N THR A 315 15.41 -46.41 -18.16
CA THR A 315 14.27 -46.40 -17.22
C THR A 315 13.22 -47.44 -17.64
N VAL A 316 12.71 -48.21 -16.67
CA VAL A 316 11.70 -49.25 -16.94
C VAL A 316 10.35 -48.61 -17.29
N PRO A 317 9.73 -48.92 -18.46
CA PRO A 317 8.40 -48.46 -18.79
C PRO A 317 7.35 -48.87 -17.74
N GLY A 318 6.37 -48.01 -17.48
CA GLY A 318 5.37 -48.17 -16.42
C GLY A 318 5.85 -47.73 -15.03
N SER A 319 7.08 -47.25 -14.90
CA SER A 319 7.59 -46.68 -13.65
C SER A 319 7.16 -45.22 -13.45
N ARG A 320 7.09 -44.82 -12.18
CA ARG A 320 6.95 -43.42 -11.78
C ARG A 320 8.33 -42.88 -11.42
N VAL A 321 8.75 -41.81 -12.09
CA VAL A 321 9.97 -41.08 -11.75
C VAL A 321 9.61 -39.99 -10.77
N ALA A 322 10.16 -40.07 -9.56
CA ALA A 322 10.01 -39.02 -8.55
C ALA A 322 11.15 -38.02 -8.67
N LEU A 323 10.83 -36.74 -8.46
CA LEU A 323 11.74 -35.62 -8.52
C LEU A 323 11.69 -34.89 -7.18
N GLU A 324 12.85 -34.51 -6.67
CA GLU A 324 12.98 -33.64 -5.51
C GLU A 324 13.95 -32.50 -5.83
N TYR A 325 13.50 -31.28 -5.59
CA TYR A 325 14.25 -30.06 -5.85
C TYR A 325 14.64 -29.47 -4.51
N THR A 326 15.95 -29.38 -4.24
CA THR A 326 16.47 -28.65 -3.08
C THR A 326 17.05 -27.34 -3.57
N VAL A 327 16.49 -26.21 -3.13
CA VAL A 327 16.87 -24.87 -3.56
C VAL A 327 17.52 -24.12 -2.43
N VAL A 328 18.58 -23.37 -2.75
CA VAL A 328 19.27 -22.48 -1.83
C VAL A 328 19.39 -21.09 -2.45
N TYR A 329 19.10 -20.07 -1.66
CA TYR A 329 19.30 -18.66 -2.00
C TYR A 329 19.78 -17.90 -0.75
N GLY A 330 21.03 -17.42 -0.77
CA GLY A 330 21.66 -16.83 0.42
C GLY A 330 21.67 -17.80 1.60
N ASN A 331 20.96 -17.46 2.67
CA ASN A 331 20.76 -18.30 3.86
C ASN A 331 19.43 -19.08 3.85
N LEU A 332 18.60 -18.90 2.82
CA LEU A 332 17.30 -19.56 2.69
C LEU A 332 17.46 -20.89 1.98
N SER A 333 16.62 -21.86 2.37
CA SER A 333 16.52 -23.14 1.67
C SER A 333 15.08 -23.66 1.69
N ALA A 334 14.67 -24.29 0.60
CA ALA A 334 13.35 -24.90 0.47
C ALA A 334 13.44 -26.17 -0.37
N ILE A 335 12.46 -27.06 -0.20
CA ILE A 335 12.36 -28.31 -0.95
C ILE A 335 10.96 -28.41 -1.57
N THR A 336 10.90 -28.79 -2.85
CA THR A 336 9.65 -29.19 -3.50
C THR A 336 9.81 -30.52 -4.23
N ARG A 337 8.70 -31.17 -4.58
CA ARG A 337 8.69 -32.49 -5.21
C ARG A 337 7.70 -32.52 -6.35
N ASP A 338 8.04 -33.27 -7.39
CA ASP A 338 7.17 -33.55 -8.51
C ASP A 338 7.36 -35.01 -8.98
N SER A 339 6.59 -35.45 -9.96
CA SER A 339 6.76 -36.74 -10.58
C SER A 339 6.07 -36.82 -11.93
N PHE A 340 6.57 -37.72 -12.78
CA PHE A 340 5.92 -38.10 -14.04
C PHE A 340 5.99 -39.62 -14.22
N TYR A 341 5.25 -40.12 -15.21
CA TYR A 341 5.23 -41.55 -15.56
C TYR A 341 5.96 -41.82 -16.87
N VAL A 342 6.66 -42.95 -16.92
CA VAL A 342 7.30 -43.44 -18.15
C VAL A 342 6.37 -44.45 -18.83
N TRP A 343 6.18 -44.30 -20.13
CA TRP A 343 5.38 -45.18 -20.98
C TRP A 343 6.24 -45.83 -22.06
N TYR A 344 5.68 -46.85 -22.70
CA TYR A 344 6.36 -47.62 -23.75
C TYR A 344 6.54 -46.83 -25.04
#